data_AF-A0A1C5RCE2-F1
#
_entry.id   AF-A0A1C5RCE2-F1
#
_cell.length_a   1.000
_cell.length_b   1.000
_cell.length_c   1.000
_cell.angle_alpha   90.00
_cell.angle_beta   90.00
_cell.angle_gamma   90.00
#
_symmetry.space_group_name_H-M   'P 1'
#
loop_
_entity.id
_entity.type
_entity.pdbx_description
1 polymer ?
#
loop_
_entity_poly.entity_id
_entity_poly.type
_entity_poly.pdbx_seq_one_letter_code
_entity_poly.pdbx_strand_id
1 'polypeptide(L)'
;MFKTNNEKIGKHLGDLIKNSEYKNDRQFCIAYLTLRDGEANPDDIQKMQNRICQIKNGKKGVQIEDLPIFSDLLGVSFEDILSAGTALTPVLNRKTNYSIAFSKDPVEWEAYILRDDKLILNPDEYDKTAIDYALEAGNYPFLKYLTEKGYIWFVGEDKKEYYLGFGAGTSIKRREIGFLDTLDSRMKSQDDLRFKMIALAIRDNDLEMLSVLHAREIPLLYTINPIQHWTLKDKQLPSSSNVEQMIDRIAASENTAISYFFEEFDTEAELNSLRSTFVFPYAGQVLDALISSKSTFESKLFLEKAIEHNKKVQRKLQKLVDKSKASCKELYSVAPNNNYYDEAYFRREAWREYYFYPENGFIAYYMPFYSKNTTGFITNVINVTVSSKDKEVQFLIDELKKTYNTFIKQYEKKEA
;
A
#
# COMPACT_ATOMS: atom_id res chain seq x y z
N MET A 1 -2.86 -12.95 34.29
CA MET A 1 -1.84 -13.13 35.36
C MET A 1 -1.98 -14.54 35.90
N PHE A 2 -0.97 -15.40 35.77
CA PHE A 2 -1.06 -16.78 36.25
C PHE A 2 -1.28 -16.79 37.77
N LYS A 3 -2.29 -17.52 38.27
CA LYS A 3 -2.40 -17.80 39.71
C LYS A 3 -1.30 -18.80 40.06
N THR A 4 -0.21 -18.32 40.65
CA THR A 4 0.91 -19.16 41.08
C THR A 4 0.48 -20.06 42.26
N ASN A 5 0.52 -21.38 42.04
CA ASN A 5 0.30 -22.38 43.08
C ASN A 5 1.62 -23.11 43.34
N ASN A 6 2.30 -22.73 44.42
CA ASN A 6 3.63 -23.26 44.77
C ASN A 6 3.62 -24.78 45.00
N GLU A 7 2.51 -25.38 45.45
CA GLU A 7 2.40 -26.83 45.62
C GLU A 7 2.42 -27.54 44.27
N LYS A 8 1.67 -27.02 43.29
CA LYS A 8 1.67 -27.57 41.93
C LYS A 8 3.02 -27.40 41.24
N ILE A 9 3.61 -26.20 41.34
CA ILE A 9 4.94 -25.90 40.78
C ILE A 9 6.00 -26.80 41.42
N GLY A 10 5.97 -26.94 42.75
CA GLY A 10 6.89 -27.79 43.50
C GLY A 10 6.80 -29.26 43.11
N LYS A 11 5.57 -29.78 42.96
CA LYS A 11 5.35 -31.16 42.52
C LYS A 11 5.89 -31.39 41.11
N HIS A 12 5.56 -30.51 40.16
CA HIS A 12 6.04 -30.56 38.78
C HIS A 12 7.57 -30.50 38.70
N LEU A 13 8.19 -29.57 39.43
CA LEU A 13 9.65 -29.47 39.52
C LEU A 13 10.28 -30.76 40.08
N GLY A 14 9.65 -31.38 41.08
CA GLY A 14 10.08 -32.66 41.62
C GLY A 14 10.03 -33.79 40.59
N ASP A 15 8.98 -33.82 39.76
CA ASP A 15 8.84 -34.79 38.66
C ASP A 15 9.88 -34.54 37.56
N LEU A 16 10.14 -33.29 37.18
CA LEU A 16 11.20 -32.92 36.23
C LEU A 16 12.59 -33.37 36.70
N ILE A 17 12.96 -33.11 37.95
CA ILE A 17 14.24 -33.54 38.53
C ILE A 17 14.37 -35.07 38.55
N LYS A 18 13.26 -35.76 38.86
CA LYS A 18 13.25 -37.23 38.90
C LYS A 18 13.40 -37.85 37.50
N ASN A 19 12.83 -37.20 36.49
CA ASN A 19 12.81 -37.68 35.11
C ASN A 19 14.00 -37.18 34.26
N SER A 20 14.80 -36.24 34.77
CA SER A 20 16.01 -35.77 34.12
C SER A 20 17.22 -36.69 34.37
N GLU A 21 18.36 -36.37 33.75
CA GLU A 21 19.61 -37.12 33.90
C GLU A 21 20.13 -37.19 35.35
N TYR A 22 19.75 -36.22 36.20
CA TYR A 22 20.18 -36.16 37.60
C TYR A 22 19.45 -37.17 38.50
N LYS A 23 18.22 -37.56 38.14
CA LYS A 23 17.38 -38.58 38.81
C LYS A 23 16.97 -38.29 40.25
N ASN A 24 17.68 -37.44 40.98
CA ASN A 24 17.44 -37.13 42.39
C ASN A 24 17.94 -35.72 42.76
N ASP A 25 17.41 -35.20 43.87
CA ASP A 25 17.67 -33.84 44.34
C ASP A 25 19.15 -33.58 44.62
N ARG A 26 19.93 -34.59 45.07
CA ARG A 26 21.35 -34.41 45.38
C ARG A 26 22.17 -34.12 44.13
N GLN A 27 22.00 -34.94 43.09
CA GLN A 27 22.71 -34.78 41.83
C GLN A 27 22.31 -33.48 41.12
N PHE A 28 21.02 -33.13 41.19
CA PHE A 28 20.53 -31.85 40.66
C PHE A 28 21.16 -30.66 41.38
N CYS A 29 21.26 -30.70 42.72
CA CYS A 29 21.90 -29.64 43.50
C CYS A 29 23.40 -29.50 43.21
N ILE A 30 24.11 -30.61 42.98
CA ILE A 30 25.52 -30.59 42.55
C ILE A 30 25.63 -29.87 41.21
N ALA A 31 24.84 -30.27 40.21
CA ALA A 31 24.86 -29.65 38.89
C ALA A 31 24.50 -28.15 38.93
N TYR A 32 23.48 -27.79 39.71
CA TYR A 32 23.09 -26.39 39.95
C TYR A 32 24.23 -25.56 40.54
N LEU A 33 24.89 -26.05 41.59
CA LEU A 33 25.98 -25.30 42.25
C LEU A 33 27.22 -25.23 41.35
N THR A 34 27.55 -26.30 40.64
CA THR A 34 28.64 -26.28 39.65
C THR A 34 28.36 -25.27 38.53
N LEU A 35 27.13 -25.17 38.04
CA LEU A 35 26.78 -24.21 36.99
C LEU A 35 26.77 -22.76 37.52
N ARG A 36 26.32 -22.53 38.76
CA ARG A 36 26.22 -21.20 39.37
C ARG A 36 27.56 -20.66 39.87
N ASP A 37 28.31 -21.49 40.60
CA ASP A 37 29.45 -21.09 41.43
C ASP A 37 30.78 -21.73 40.95
N GLY A 38 30.74 -22.61 39.93
CA GLY A 38 31.92 -23.31 39.38
C GLY A 38 32.36 -24.54 40.16
N GLU A 39 31.92 -24.69 41.42
CA GLU A 39 32.20 -25.84 42.27
C GLU A 39 31.03 -26.14 43.21
N ALA A 40 30.94 -27.39 43.68
CA ALA A 40 29.89 -27.83 44.59
C ALA A 40 30.50 -28.37 45.89
N ASN A 41 30.52 -27.56 46.95
CA ASN A 41 30.98 -27.99 48.26
C ASN A 41 29.86 -28.71 49.06
N PRO A 42 30.19 -29.60 50.03
CA PRO A 42 29.20 -30.40 50.75
C PRO A 42 28.14 -29.59 51.52
N ASP A 43 28.52 -28.46 52.12
CA ASP A 43 27.64 -27.64 52.95
C ASP A 43 26.59 -26.91 52.10
N ASP A 44 26.99 -26.40 50.94
CA ASP A 44 26.10 -25.69 50.02
C ASP A 44 25.20 -26.67 49.27
N ILE A 45 25.67 -27.89 48.97
CA ILE A 45 24.82 -28.98 48.48
C ILE A 45 23.69 -29.23 49.48
N GLN A 46 24.01 -29.36 50.78
CA GLN A 46 22.99 -29.63 51.80
C GLN A 46 21.99 -28.47 51.94
N LYS A 47 22.44 -27.21 51.87
CA LYS A 47 21.56 -26.02 51.88
C LYS A 47 20.63 -26.00 50.67
N MET A 48 21.18 -26.27 49.48
CA MET A 48 20.39 -26.27 48.24
C MET A 48 19.39 -27.42 48.22
N GLN A 49 19.75 -28.61 48.69
CA GLN A 49 18.83 -29.74 48.84
C GLN A 49 17.67 -29.41 49.78
N ASN A 50 17.96 -28.76 50.92
CA ASN A 50 16.91 -28.33 51.85
C ASN A 50 15.96 -27.32 51.20
N ARG A 51 16.50 -26.40 50.39
CA ARG A 51 15.72 -25.43 49.64
C ARG A 51 14.84 -26.09 48.56
N ILE A 52 15.39 -27.02 47.77
CA ILE A 52 14.63 -27.82 46.78
C ILE A 52 13.52 -28.61 47.48
N CYS A 53 13.80 -29.23 48.63
CA CYS A 53 12.78 -29.92 49.42
C CYS A 53 11.65 -28.97 49.88
N GLN A 54 11.98 -27.73 50.28
CA GLN A 54 10.97 -26.72 50.64
C GLN A 54 10.14 -26.27 49.43
N ILE A 55 10.75 -26.17 48.24
CA ILE A 55 10.06 -25.83 47.00
C ILE A 55 9.12 -26.97 46.58
N LYS A 56 9.59 -28.23 46.58
CA LYS A 56 8.81 -29.42 46.21
C LYS A 56 7.56 -29.60 47.08
N ASN A 57 7.66 -29.23 48.35
CA ASN A 57 6.54 -29.27 49.30
C ASN A 57 5.67 -28.00 49.27
N GLY A 58 5.89 -27.08 48.34
CA GLY A 58 5.12 -25.84 48.20
C GLY A 58 5.35 -24.78 49.29
N LYS A 59 6.25 -25.03 50.24
CA LYS A 59 6.57 -24.11 51.36
C LYS A 59 7.33 -22.87 50.90
N LYS A 60 8.05 -22.96 49.78
CA LYS A 60 8.72 -21.84 49.11
C LYS A 60 8.41 -21.86 47.61
N GLY A 61 8.36 -20.69 46.99
CA GLY A 61 8.35 -20.57 45.53
C GLY A 61 9.77 -20.71 44.97
N VAL A 62 9.86 -20.98 43.66
CA VAL A 62 11.11 -20.87 42.91
C VAL A 62 11.49 -19.38 42.84
N GLN A 63 12.75 -19.05 43.16
CA GLN A 63 13.20 -17.66 43.05
C GLN A 63 13.58 -17.33 41.60
N ILE A 64 13.39 -16.07 41.21
CA ILE A 64 13.67 -15.61 39.83
C ILE A 64 15.12 -15.89 39.42
N GLU A 65 16.05 -15.74 40.36
CA GLU A 65 17.48 -16.02 40.16
C GLU A 65 17.80 -17.49 39.85
N ASP A 66 16.95 -18.44 40.26
CA ASP A 66 17.18 -19.87 39.97
C ASP A 66 16.61 -20.29 38.61
N LEU A 67 15.63 -19.56 38.08
CA LEU A 67 14.88 -19.97 36.89
C LEU A 67 15.77 -20.23 35.67
N PRO A 68 16.78 -19.38 35.35
CA PRO A 68 17.72 -19.65 34.26
C PRO A 68 18.42 -21.00 34.40
N ILE A 69 18.92 -21.29 35.60
CA ILE A 69 19.72 -22.50 35.88
C ILE A 69 18.81 -23.74 35.91
N PHE A 70 17.62 -23.64 36.51
CA PHE A 70 16.67 -24.76 36.51
C PHE A 70 16.18 -25.10 35.11
N SER A 71 15.90 -24.08 34.29
CA SER A 71 15.48 -24.25 32.90
C SER A 71 16.55 -24.95 32.06
N ASP A 72 17.80 -24.51 32.19
CA ASP A 72 18.93 -25.07 31.45
C ASP A 72 19.19 -26.53 31.84
N LEU A 73 19.30 -26.81 33.15
CA LEU A 73 19.55 -28.18 33.64
C LEU A 73 18.39 -29.14 33.34
N LEU A 74 17.15 -28.68 33.40
CA LEU A 74 15.98 -29.55 33.20
C LEU A 74 15.48 -29.59 31.75
N GLY A 75 16.03 -28.75 30.86
CA GLY A 75 15.66 -28.71 29.45
C GLY A 75 14.21 -28.27 29.21
N VAL A 76 13.67 -27.39 30.05
CA VAL A 76 12.29 -26.87 29.97
C VAL A 76 12.25 -25.35 30.07
N SER A 77 11.19 -24.69 29.59
CA SER A 77 11.08 -23.22 29.66
C SER A 77 10.70 -22.71 31.06
N PHE A 78 10.89 -21.42 31.31
CA PHE A 78 10.45 -20.78 32.57
C PHE A 78 8.94 -20.91 32.77
N GLU A 79 8.18 -20.79 31.68
CA GLU A 79 6.72 -20.93 31.66
C GLU A 79 6.30 -22.35 32.03
N ASP A 80 7.00 -23.40 31.56
CA ASP A 80 6.73 -24.77 31.96
C ASP A 80 6.84 -24.95 33.48
N ILE A 81 7.93 -24.44 34.07
CA ILE A 81 8.17 -24.50 35.53
C ILE A 81 7.09 -23.70 36.28
N LEU A 82 6.90 -22.42 35.93
CA LEU A 82 6.01 -21.51 36.65
C LEU A 82 4.52 -21.83 36.49
N SER A 83 4.15 -22.54 35.41
CA SER A 83 2.79 -23.02 35.15
C SER A 83 2.52 -24.42 35.71
N ALA A 84 3.51 -25.06 36.35
CA ALA A 84 3.42 -26.45 36.80
C ALA A 84 3.08 -27.43 35.66
N GLY A 85 3.73 -27.28 34.50
CA GLY A 85 3.55 -28.13 33.33
C GLY A 85 2.24 -27.91 32.58
N THR A 86 1.48 -26.85 32.92
CA THR A 86 0.23 -26.49 32.23
C THR A 86 0.43 -25.47 31.11
N ALA A 87 1.60 -24.83 31.04
CA ALA A 87 2.01 -24.08 29.87
C ALA A 87 2.05 -25.07 28.72
N LEU A 88 1.10 -24.90 27.80
CA LEU A 88 1.11 -25.59 26.52
C LEU A 88 2.51 -25.43 25.96
N THR A 89 3.15 -26.57 25.69
CA THR A 89 4.42 -26.68 24.97
C THR A 89 4.49 -25.56 23.94
N PRO A 90 5.58 -24.78 23.82
CA PRO A 90 5.73 -23.87 22.71
C PRO A 90 5.42 -24.66 21.46
N VAL A 91 4.29 -24.36 20.82
CA VAL A 91 3.93 -25.05 19.58
C VAL A 91 4.94 -24.52 18.60
N LEU A 92 6.04 -25.24 18.42
CA LEU A 92 7.12 -24.91 17.46
C LEU A 92 6.54 -24.68 16.05
N ASN A 93 5.32 -25.18 15.80
CA ASN A 93 4.55 -25.02 14.57
C ASN A 93 3.44 -23.94 14.64
N ARG A 94 3.40 -23.05 15.65
CA ARG A 94 2.38 -21.99 15.70
C ARG A 94 2.68 -20.98 14.58
N LYS A 95 1.79 -20.92 13.59
CA LYS A 95 1.89 -19.93 12.52
C LYS A 95 1.79 -18.52 13.10
N THR A 96 2.88 -17.76 12.98
CA THR A 96 3.01 -16.32 13.24
C THR A 96 2.69 -15.50 11.99
N ASN A 97 2.56 -14.18 12.14
CA ASN A 97 2.46 -13.22 11.02
C ASN A 97 3.56 -13.43 9.99
N TYR A 98 4.80 -13.55 10.47
CA TYR A 98 5.95 -13.83 9.63
C TYR A 98 5.81 -15.18 8.91
N SER A 99 5.59 -16.27 9.63
CA SER A 99 5.61 -17.61 9.01
C SER A 99 4.47 -17.85 8.02
N ILE A 100 3.28 -17.28 8.26
CA ILE A 100 2.15 -17.46 7.34
C ILE A 100 2.36 -16.68 6.04
N ALA A 101 3.04 -15.54 6.12
CA ALA A 101 3.37 -14.72 4.95
C ALA A 101 4.28 -15.44 3.94
N PHE A 102 4.98 -16.52 4.31
CA PHE A 102 5.74 -17.37 3.40
C PHE A 102 5.04 -18.70 3.05
N SER A 103 3.90 -18.99 3.67
CA SER A 103 3.16 -20.21 3.39
C SER A 103 2.57 -20.20 1.98
N LYS A 104 2.60 -21.35 1.32
CA LYS A 104 1.98 -21.58 0.01
C LYS A 104 0.76 -22.50 0.09
N ASP A 105 0.31 -22.80 1.30
CA ASP A 105 -0.77 -23.76 1.54
C ASP A 105 -2.06 -23.02 1.94
N PRO A 106 -3.10 -23.04 1.08
CA PRO A 106 -4.39 -22.44 1.40
C PRO A 106 -5.06 -23.00 2.66
N VAL A 107 -4.78 -24.25 3.03
CA VAL A 107 -5.30 -24.85 4.26
C VAL A 107 -4.67 -24.18 5.48
N GLU A 108 -3.37 -23.88 5.42
CA GLU A 108 -2.69 -23.13 6.49
C GLU A 108 -3.18 -21.69 6.56
N TRP A 109 -3.43 -21.03 5.42
CA TRP A 109 -3.96 -19.67 5.37
C TRP A 109 -5.32 -19.58 6.06
N GLU A 110 -6.25 -20.47 5.69
CA GLU A 110 -7.59 -20.50 6.26
C GLU A 110 -7.54 -20.81 7.77
N ALA A 111 -6.76 -21.82 8.16
CA ALA A 111 -6.55 -22.15 9.57
C ALA A 111 -5.97 -20.98 10.36
N TYR A 112 -5.11 -20.17 9.75
CA TYR A 112 -4.51 -18.98 10.35
C TYR A 112 -5.51 -17.80 10.50
N ILE A 113 -6.35 -17.56 9.48
CA ILE A 113 -7.40 -16.52 9.52
C ILE A 113 -8.46 -16.84 10.58
N LEU A 114 -8.83 -18.12 10.70
CA LEU A 114 -9.88 -18.58 11.60
C LEU A 114 -9.44 -18.71 13.06
N ARG A 115 -8.15 -18.56 13.38
CA ARG A 115 -7.64 -18.66 14.76
C ARG A 115 -8.46 -17.84 15.75
N ASP A 116 -8.63 -18.39 16.95
CA ASP A 116 -9.38 -17.73 18.04
C ASP A 116 -8.68 -16.45 18.53
N ASP A 117 -7.34 -16.43 18.51
CA ASP A 117 -6.54 -15.29 18.96
C ASP A 117 -6.56 -14.10 17.99
N LYS A 118 -7.09 -14.30 16.77
CA LYS A 118 -7.19 -13.31 15.68
C LYS A 118 -5.88 -12.58 15.43
N LEU A 119 -4.77 -13.33 15.38
CA LEU A 119 -3.44 -12.75 15.18
C LEU A 119 -3.36 -11.89 13.89
N ILE A 120 -4.06 -12.31 12.81
CA ILE A 120 -4.13 -11.55 11.54
C ILE A 120 -4.59 -10.10 11.70
N LEU A 121 -5.40 -9.79 12.72
CA LEU A 121 -5.94 -8.46 12.95
C LEU A 121 -4.93 -7.49 13.59
N ASN A 122 -3.73 -7.96 13.92
CA ASN A 122 -2.80 -7.24 14.77
C ASN A 122 -1.36 -7.36 14.27
N PRO A 123 -0.56 -6.28 14.41
CA PRO A 123 0.87 -6.38 14.21
C PRO A 123 1.53 -7.21 15.32
N ASP A 124 2.69 -7.75 15.00
CA ASP A 124 3.58 -8.39 15.98
C ASP A 124 4.56 -7.38 16.62
N GLU A 125 5.58 -7.87 17.32
CA GLU A 125 6.60 -7.05 18.00
C GLU A 125 7.41 -6.14 17.07
N TYR A 126 7.36 -6.35 15.74
CA TYR A 126 8.02 -5.52 14.73
C TYR A 126 7.09 -4.48 14.09
N ASP A 127 5.89 -4.29 14.66
CA ASP A 127 4.81 -3.48 14.09
C ASP A 127 4.39 -3.94 12.67
N LYS A 128 4.39 -5.26 12.43
CA LYS A 128 4.02 -5.85 11.14
C LYS A 128 2.94 -6.92 11.26
N THR A 129 1.96 -6.82 10.37
CA THR A 129 0.90 -7.82 10.20
C THR A 129 1.34 -8.92 9.22
N ALA A 130 0.54 -9.99 9.12
CA ALA A 130 0.75 -10.99 8.08
C ALA A 130 0.70 -10.39 6.65
N ILE A 131 -0.07 -9.32 6.44
CA ILE A 131 -0.19 -8.63 5.14
C ILE A 131 1.10 -7.88 4.82
N ASP A 132 1.66 -7.15 5.80
CA ASP A 132 2.94 -6.44 5.64
C ASP A 132 4.04 -7.41 5.18
N TYR A 133 4.20 -8.51 5.91
CA TYR A 133 5.20 -9.53 5.56
C TYR A 133 4.89 -10.21 4.23
N ALA A 134 3.63 -10.48 3.90
CA ALA A 134 3.27 -11.14 2.64
C ALA A 134 3.58 -10.23 1.43
N LEU A 135 3.37 -8.92 1.57
CA LEU A 135 3.76 -7.93 0.57
C LEU A 135 5.28 -7.87 0.41
N GLU A 136 6.03 -7.85 1.52
CA GLU A 136 7.51 -7.85 1.51
C GLU A 136 8.10 -9.14 0.94
N ALA A 137 7.54 -10.29 1.31
CA ALA A 137 7.93 -11.62 0.81
C ALA A 137 7.49 -11.85 -0.64
N GLY A 138 6.60 -11.02 -1.16
CA GLY A 138 6.01 -11.17 -2.49
C GLY A 138 5.11 -12.41 -2.63
N ASN A 139 4.47 -12.83 -1.54
CA ASN A 139 3.52 -13.95 -1.51
C ASN A 139 2.14 -13.53 -2.06
N TYR A 140 2.14 -13.29 -3.37
CA TYR A 140 0.96 -12.90 -4.12
C TYR A 140 -0.20 -13.90 -4.01
N PRO A 141 0.01 -15.24 -4.06
CA PRO A 141 -1.08 -16.21 -3.90
C PRO A 141 -1.86 -16.04 -2.59
N PHE A 142 -1.19 -15.79 -1.46
CA PHE A 142 -1.86 -15.58 -0.18
C PHE A 142 -2.66 -14.27 -0.17
N LEU A 143 -2.08 -13.18 -0.66
CA LEU A 143 -2.76 -11.87 -0.73
C LEU A 143 -3.96 -11.88 -1.69
N LYS A 144 -3.81 -12.53 -2.84
CA LYS A 144 -4.88 -12.77 -3.80
C LYS A 144 -5.99 -13.59 -3.17
N TYR A 145 -5.65 -14.68 -2.47
CA TYR A 145 -6.62 -15.47 -1.71
C TYR A 145 -7.42 -14.64 -0.70
N LEU A 146 -6.74 -13.81 0.11
CA LEU A 146 -7.42 -12.95 1.08
C LEU A 146 -8.38 -11.96 0.41
N THR A 147 -8.01 -11.42 -0.75
CA THR A 147 -8.81 -10.47 -1.53
C THR A 147 -10.02 -11.14 -2.18
N GLU A 148 -9.80 -12.27 -2.87
CA GLU A 148 -10.88 -13.03 -3.55
C GLU A 148 -11.90 -13.63 -2.58
N LYS A 149 -11.46 -14.00 -1.36
CA LYS A 149 -12.36 -14.45 -0.29
C LYS A 149 -13.07 -13.30 0.44
N GLY A 150 -12.74 -12.05 0.10
CA GLY A 150 -13.32 -10.87 0.73
C GLY A 150 -12.88 -10.68 2.19
N TYR A 151 -11.80 -11.34 2.62
CA TYR A 151 -11.25 -11.14 3.97
C TYR A 151 -10.64 -9.76 4.13
N ILE A 152 -10.01 -9.24 3.07
CA ILE A 152 -9.46 -7.90 2.99
C ILE A 152 -9.79 -7.28 1.64
N TRP A 153 -9.67 -5.96 1.55
CA TRP A 153 -9.68 -5.24 0.27
C TRP A 153 -8.77 -4.02 0.36
N PHE A 154 -8.08 -3.72 -0.73
CA PHE A 154 -7.31 -2.48 -0.89
C PHE A 154 -8.14 -1.35 -1.49
N VAL A 155 -9.27 -1.70 -2.13
CA VAL A 155 -10.25 -0.78 -2.67
C VAL A 155 -11.63 -1.30 -2.26
N GLY A 156 -12.35 -0.52 -1.47
CA GLY A 156 -13.70 -0.81 -0.98
C GLY A 156 -14.76 -0.50 -2.03
N GLU A 157 -16.00 -0.89 -1.77
CA GLU A 157 -17.12 -0.67 -2.70
C GLU A 157 -17.72 0.74 -2.59
N ASP A 158 -17.53 1.44 -1.47
CA ASP A 158 -18.05 2.78 -1.28
C ASP A 158 -17.19 3.81 -2.03
N LYS A 159 -17.67 4.23 -3.20
CA LYS A 159 -17.04 5.27 -4.01
C LYS A 159 -16.86 6.60 -3.27
N LYS A 160 -17.60 6.86 -2.20
CA LYS A 160 -17.39 8.04 -1.36
C LYS A 160 -16.09 7.96 -0.57
N GLU A 161 -15.48 6.80 -0.40
CA GLU A 161 -14.18 6.68 0.29
C GLU A 161 -12.99 6.81 -0.68
N TYR A 162 -13.24 6.91 -1.99
CA TYR A 162 -12.18 6.90 -3.00
C TYR A 162 -11.29 8.14 -2.92
N TYR A 163 -11.86 9.29 -2.58
CA TYR A 163 -11.10 10.52 -2.44
C TYR A 163 -10.18 10.55 -1.21
N LEU A 164 -10.43 9.69 -0.22
CA LEU A 164 -9.63 9.58 1.00
C LEU A 164 -8.49 8.57 0.87
N GLY A 165 -8.75 7.42 0.23
CA GLY A 165 -7.78 6.33 0.16
C GLY A 165 -8.37 5.02 -0.37
N PHE A 166 -9.37 5.10 -1.26
CA PHE A 166 -10.08 3.93 -1.81
C PHE A 166 -10.81 3.04 -0.80
N GLY A 167 -10.94 3.41 0.47
CA GLY A 167 -11.77 2.67 1.42
C GLY A 167 -11.28 1.26 1.74
N ALA A 168 -9.95 1.05 1.80
CA ALA A 168 -9.36 -0.23 2.18
C ALA A 168 -9.88 -0.74 3.53
N GLY A 169 -9.89 -2.06 3.75
CA GLY A 169 -10.47 -2.61 4.97
C GLY A 169 -10.43 -4.14 5.06
N THR A 170 -11.16 -4.66 6.05
CA THR A 170 -11.27 -6.10 6.32
C THR A 170 -12.65 -6.49 6.83
N SER A 171 -13.12 -7.67 6.42
CA SER A 171 -14.34 -8.30 6.94
C SER A 171 -14.07 -9.23 8.13
N ILE A 172 -12.80 -9.45 8.48
CA ILE A 172 -12.42 -10.38 9.55
C ILE A 172 -12.97 -9.86 10.88
N LYS A 173 -13.83 -10.67 11.50
CA LYS A 173 -14.52 -10.31 12.74
C LYS A 173 -13.52 -10.03 13.87
N ARG A 174 -13.65 -8.84 14.45
CA ARG A 174 -12.90 -8.38 15.62
C ARG A 174 -13.16 -9.24 16.85
N ARG A 175 -12.20 -9.23 17.77
CA ARG A 175 -12.35 -9.80 19.12
C ARG A 175 -13.35 -8.96 19.94
N GLU A 176 -13.80 -9.53 21.06
CA GLU A 176 -14.74 -8.84 21.95
C GLU A 176 -14.19 -7.49 22.46
N ILE A 177 -15.12 -6.61 22.86
CA ILE A 177 -14.79 -5.26 23.34
C ILE A 177 -13.78 -5.35 24.50
N GLY A 178 -12.65 -4.65 24.36
CA GLY A 178 -11.52 -4.70 25.31
C GLY A 178 -10.19 -5.08 24.66
N PHE A 179 -10.23 -5.68 23.46
CA PHE A 179 -9.04 -5.93 22.65
C PHE A 179 -8.87 -4.85 21.58
N LEU A 180 -7.63 -4.36 21.43
CA LEU A 180 -7.25 -3.54 20.30
C LEU A 180 -7.05 -4.46 19.09
N ASP A 181 -7.76 -4.18 18.00
CA ASP A 181 -7.57 -4.81 16.68
C ASP A 181 -7.37 -3.66 15.70
N THR A 182 -6.22 -3.63 15.03
CA THR A 182 -5.74 -2.43 14.33
C THR A 182 -5.67 -2.58 12.81
N LEU A 183 -5.90 -3.80 12.28
CA LEU A 183 -5.77 -4.08 10.85
C LEU A 183 -6.61 -3.15 9.97
N ASP A 184 -7.89 -2.93 10.30
CA ASP A 184 -8.76 -2.04 9.51
C ASP A 184 -8.20 -0.62 9.42
N SER A 185 -7.78 -0.07 10.56
CA SER A 185 -7.16 1.26 10.61
C SER A 185 -5.84 1.30 9.83
N ARG A 186 -5.03 0.25 9.91
CA ARG A 186 -3.73 0.16 9.23
C ARG A 186 -3.91 0.09 7.71
N MET A 187 -4.85 -0.71 7.23
CA MET A 187 -5.21 -0.81 5.82
C MET A 187 -5.64 0.56 5.27
N LYS A 188 -6.46 1.31 6.03
CA LYS A 188 -6.93 2.65 5.66
C LYS A 188 -5.85 3.72 5.70
N SER A 189 -4.85 3.59 6.57
CA SER A 189 -3.82 4.63 6.75
C SER A 189 -2.59 4.42 5.88
N GLN A 190 -2.37 3.22 5.37
CA GLN A 190 -1.16 2.86 4.61
C GLN A 190 -1.45 2.70 3.11
N ASP A 191 -1.61 3.84 2.42
CA ASP A 191 -1.83 3.89 0.97
C ASP A 191 -0.78 3.11 0.16
N ASP A 192 0.44 3.00 0.69
CA ASP A 192 1.55 2.26 0.10
C ASP A 192 1.32 0.74 -0.01
N LEU A 193 0.44 0.15 0.81
CA LEU A 193 0.15 -1.29 0.74
C LEU A 193 -0.51 -1.65 -0.60
N ARG A 194 -1.39 -0.77 -1.12
CA ARG A 194 -2.04 -0.96 -2.42
C ARG A 194 -1.00 -0.95 -3.55
N PHE A 195 -0.03 -0.04 -3.52
CA PHE A 195 1.04 0.03 -4.53
C PHE A 195 1.92 -1.23 -4.52
N LYS A 196 2.25 -1.77 -3.33
CA LYS A 196 2.95 -3.05 -3.23
C LYS A 196 2.14 -4.20 -3.83
N MET A 197 0.83 -4.24 -3.60
CA MET A 197 -0.04 -5.27 -4.19
C MET A 197 -0.12 -5.13 -5.72
N ILE A 198 -0.23 -3.91 -6.24
CA ILE A 198 -0.19 -3.62 -7.69
C ILE A 198 1.13 -4.12 -8.29
N ALA A 199 2.26 -3.84 -7.64
CA ALA A 199 3.58 -4.32 -8.07
C ALA A 199 3.68 -5.85 -8.15
N LEU A 200 2.98 -6.58 -7.28
CA LEU A 200 2.88 -8.04 -7.36
C LEU A 200 1.96 -8.50 -8.49
N ALA A 201 0.79 -7.88 -8.66
CA ALA A 201 -0.13 -8.19 -9.75
C ALA A 201 0.50 -7.96 -11.14
N ILE A 202 1.32 -6.92 -11.31
CA ILE A 202 2.10 -6.69 -12.54
C ILE A 202 3.08 -7.84 -12.80
N ARG A 203 3.83 -8.27 -11.76
CA ARG A 203 4.81 -9.36 -11.87
C ARG A 203 4.13 -10.67 -12.29
N ASP A 204 2.94 -10.92 -11.79
CA ASP A 204 2.16 -12.12 -12.06
C ASP A 204 1.24 -11.98 -13.30
N ASN A 205 1.32 -10.86 -14.05
CA ASN A 205 0.52 -10.53 -15.25
C ASN A 205 -1.00 -10.63 -15.02
N ASP A 206 -1.46 -10.25 -13.83
CA ASP A 206 -2.83 -10.40 -13.39
C ASP A 206 -3.64 -9.10 -13.63
N LEU A 207 -4.08 -8.91 -14.88
CA LEU A 207 -4.83 -7.72 -15.30
C LEU A 207 -6.18 -7.56 -14.58
N GLU A 208 -6.79 -8.68 -14.17
CA GLU A 208 -8.02 -8.66 -13.39
C GLU A 208 -7.77 -8.04 -12.01
N MET A 209 -6.71 -8.49 -11.32
CA MET A 209 -6.32 -7.90 -10.05
C MET A 209 -5.90 -6.42 -10.20
N LEU A 210 -5.21 -6.04 -11.28
CA LEU A 210 -4.93 -4.61 -11.53
C LEU A 210 -6.21 -3.77 -11.61
N SER A 211 -7.26 -4.32 -12.21
CA SER A 211 -8.57 -3.67 -12.29
C SER A 211 -9.24 -3.58 -10.91
N VAL A 212 -9.21 -4.66 -10.11
CA VAL A 212 -9.71 -4.66 -8.72
C VAL A 212 -8.98 -3.63 -7.85
N LEU A 213 -7.68 -3.47 -8.04
CA LEU A 213 -6.84 -2.54 -7.27
C LEU A 213 -6.94 -1.09 -7.74
N HIS A 214 -7.72 -0.79 -8.79
CA HIS A 214 -7.75 0.52 -9.44
C HIS A 214 -6.31 1.01 -9.76
N ALA A 215 -5.50 0.13 -10.37
CA ALA A 215 -4.04 0.29 -10.42
C ALA A 215 -3.55 1.55 -11.16
N ARG A 216 -4.34 2.06 -12.10
CA ARG A 216 -4.06 3.30 -12.84
C ARG A 216 -4.63 4.56 -12.20
N GLU A 217 -5.21 4.46 -11.01
CA GLU A 217 -5.96 5.52 -10.35
C GLU A 217 -5.32 5.94 -9.02
N ILE A 218 -5.54 7.21 -8.65
CA ILE A 218 -5.12 7.79 -7.36
C ILE A 218 -6.27 8.59 -6.75
N PRO A 219 -6.36 8.73 -5.41
CA PRO A 219 -7.46 9.44 -4.75
C PRO A 219 -7.66 10.87 -5.25
N LEU A 220 -6.57 11.55 -5.66
CA LEU A 220 -6.61 12.89 -6.24
C LEU A 220 -7.60 13.01 -7.41
N LEU A 221 -7.70 11.99 -8.27
CA LEU A 221 -8.57 12.02 -9.46
C LEU A 221 -10.07 12.05 -9.14
N TYR A 222 -10.43 11.72 -7.90
CA TYR A 222 -11.80 11.77 -7.38
C TYR A 222 -12.14 13.11 -6.71
N THR A 223 -11.13 13.99 -6.54
CA THR A 223 -11.29 15.33 -5.95
C THR A 223 -11.32 16.47 -6.98
N ILE A 224 -11.13 16.14 -8.26
CA ILE A 224 -10.96 17.13 -9.33
C ILE A 224 -11.99 16.92 -10.43
N ASN A 225 -12.48 18.03 -10.99
CA ASN A 225 -13.37 18.05 -12.14
C ASN A 225 -13.16 19.35 -12.92
N PRO A 226 -13.79 19.54 -14.09
CA PRO A 226 -13.57 20.71 -14.94
C PRO A 226 -13.93 22.05 -14.29
N ILE A 227 -14.69 22.03 -13.19
CA ILE A 227 -15.06 23.22 -12.44
C ILE A 227 -14.13 23.36 -11.22
N GLN A 228 -13.91 22.29 -10.44
CA GLN A 228 -13.17 22.29 -9.18
C GLN A 228 -11.68 21.95 -9.32
N HIS A 229 -11.09 22.19 -10.49
CA HIS A 229 -9.70 21.88 -10.78
C HIS A 229 -8.69 22.75 -10.01
N TRP A 230 -9.12 23.86 -9.39
CA TRP A 230 -8.23 24.75 -8.64
C TRP A 230 -7.51 24.08 -7.48
N THR A 231 -8.03 22.97 -6.96
CA THR A 231 -7.40 22.16 -5.90
C THR A 231 -6.08 21.52 -6.35
N LEU A 232 -5.76 21.53 -7.65
CA LEU A 232 -4.49 21.07 -8.20
C LEU A 232 -3.32 22.03 -7.98
N LYS A 233 -3.55 23.30 -7.66
CA LYS A 233 -2.46 24.29 -7.52
C LYS A 233 -1.44 23.92 -6.44
N ASP A 234 -1.92 23.35 -5.35
CA ASP A 234 -1.12 23.07 -4.15
C ASP A 234 -0.96 21.57 -3.88
N LYS A 235 -1.29 20.73 -4.87
CA LYS A 235 -1.19 19.27 -4.75
C LYS A 235 -0.04 18.76 -5.61
N GLN A 236 0.61 17.71 -5.13
CA GLN A 236 1.57 16.92 -5.90
C GLN A 236 1.03 15.51 -6.07
N LEU A 237 1.48 14.83 -7.12
CA LEU A 237 1.26 13.39 -7.23
C LEU A 237 1.97 12.67 -6.07
N PRO A 238 1.38 11.60 -5.52
CA PRO A 238 2.05 10.78 -4.51
C PRO A 238 3.45 10.36 -4.97
N SER A 239 4.44 10.49 -4.08
CA SER A 239 5.82 10.09 -4.34
C SER A 239 6.30 9.23 -3.18
N SER A 240 6.62 7.97 -3.45
CA SER A 240 7.21 7.05 -2.49
C SER A 240 8.09 6.03 -3.22
N SER A 241 8.98 5.35 -2.50
CA SER A 241 9.79 4.27 -3.08
C SER A 241 8.94 3.12 -3.63
N ASN A 242 7.71 2.95 -3.13
CA ASN A 242 6.76 1.96 -3.66
C ASN A 242 6.17 2.40 -5.01
N VAL A 243 5.91 3.70 -5.19
CA VAL A 243 5.49 4.26 -6.49
C VAL A 243 6.60 4.13 -7.52
N GLU A 244 7.86 4.44 -7.16
CA GLU A 244 9.02 4.26 -8.04
C GLU A 244 9.19 2.79 -8.46
N GLN A 245 9.16 1.85 -7.50
CA GLN A 245 9.22 0.42 -7.79
C GLN A 245 8.06 -0.07 -8.67
N MET A 246 6.86 0.48 -8.50
CA MET A 246 5.72 0.17 -9.35
C MET A 246 5.99 0.64 -10.78
N ILE A 247 6.47 1.87 -10.98
CA ILE A 247 6.81 2.42 -12.30
C ILE A 247 7.84 1.54 -13.01
N ASP A 248 8.91 1.15 -12.31
CA ASP A 248 9.95 0.29 -12.85
C ASP A 248 9.41 -1.09 -13.26
N ARG A 249 8.51 -1.66 -12.44
CA ARG A 249 7.86 -2.94 -12.76
C ARG A 249 6.93 -2.84 -13.96
N ILE A 250 6.18 -1.74 -14.10
CA ILE A 250 5.37 -1.49 -15.30
C ILE A 250 6.29 -1.47 -16.52
N ALA A 251 7.36 -0.68 -16.49
CA ALA A 251 8.30 -0.56 -17.61
C ALA A 251 9.01 -1.88 -17.96
N ALA A 252 9.19 -2.79 -16.99
CA ALA A 252 9.76 -4.11 -17.20
C ALA A 252 8.74 -5.20 -17.59
N SER A 253 7.45 -4.87 -17.66
CA SER A 253 6.37 -5.83 -17.91
C SER A 253 6.08 -6.04 -19.40
N GLU A 254 5.19 -6.99 -19.71
CA GLU A 254 4.75 -7.24 -21.08
C GLU A 254 3.93 -6.06 -21.66
N ASN A 255 3.89 -5.96 -22.99
CA ASN A 255 3.15 -4.90 -23.69
C ASN A 255 1.67 -4.81 -23.31
N THR A 256 1.05 -5.93 -22.94
CA THR A 256 -0.34 -5.99 -22.45
C THR A 256 -0.49 -5.25 -21.12
N ALA A 257 0.39 -5.53 -20.15
CA ALA A 257 0.42 -4.86 -18.87
C ALA A 257 0.81 -3.38 -19.00
N ILE A 258 1.80 -3.03 -19.82
CA ILE A 258 2.11 -1.61 -20.09
C ILE A 258 0.91 -0.90 -20.72
N SER A 259 0.25 -1.52 -21.71
CA SER A 259 -0.91 -0.92 -22.40
C SER A 259 -2.05 -0.56 -21.45
N TYR A 260 -2.32 -1.38 -20.43
CA TYR A 260 -3.33 -1.09 -19.41
C TYR A 260 -3.15 0.30 -18.76
N PHE A 261 -1.90 0.74 -18.54
CA PHE A 261 -1.58 2.05 -17.95
C PHE A 261 -1.61 3.21 -18.94
N PHE A 262 -1.59 2.95 -20.25
CA PHE A 262 -1.73 3.98 -21.30
C PHE A 262 -3.16 4.11 -21.84
N GLU A 263 -4.08 3.26 -21.39
CA GLU A 263 -5.48 3.35 -21.73
C GLU A 263 -6.21 4.41 -20.92
N GLU A 264 -7.17 5.06 -21.57
CA GLU A 264 -8.04 6.04 -20.91
C GLU A 264 -9.05 5.35 -19.98
N PHE A 265 -9.33 6.00 -18.85
CA PHE A 265 -10.36 5.60 -17.90
C PHE A 265 -11.12 6.79 -17.37
N ASP A 266 -12.36 6.56 -16.93
CA ASP A 266 -13.22 7.59 -16.38
C ASP A 266 -13.23 7.53 -14.85
N THR A 267 -13.13 8.69 -14.21
CA THR A 267 -13.48 8.88 -12.80
C THR A 267 -14.68 9.80 -12.67
N GLU A 268 -15.35 9.74 -11.53
CA GLU A 268 -16.49 10.59 -11.22
C GLU A 268 -16.17 11.35 -9.92
N ALA A 269 -16.11 12.68 -10.01
CA ALA A 269 -15.82 13.50 -8.84
C ALA A 269 -17.00 13.47 -7.85
N GLU A 270 -16.70 13.27 -6.57
CA GLU A 270 -17.70 13.07 -5.51
C GLU A 270 -18.75 14.19 -5.45
N LEU A 271 -18.30 15.44 -5.59
CA LEU A 271 -19.08 16.62 -5.22
C LEU A 271 -20.18 16.98 -6.23
N ASN A 272 -20.07 16.53 -7.49
CA ASN A 272 -21.00 16.93 -8.55
C ASN A 272 -21.22 15.87 -9.64
N SER A 273 -20.72 14.64 -9.47
CA SER A 273 -20.86 13.55 -10.43
C SER A 273 -20.35 13.88 -11.84
N LEU A 274 -19.46 14.88 -11.98
CA LEU A 274 -18.86 15.20 -13.27
C LEU A 274 -17.79 14.16 -13.60
N ARG A 275 -17.99 13.49 -14.74
CA ARG A 275 -17.04 12.51 -15.26
C ARG A 275 -15.85 13.19 -15.91
N SER A 276 -14.67 12.64 -15.62
CA SER A 276 -13.40 13.09 -16.16
C SER A 276 -12.63 11.90 -16.67
N THR A 277 -11.97 12.05 -17.82
CA THR A 277 -11.23 10.96 -18.47
C THR A 277 -9.74 11.21 -18.30
N PHE A 278 -9.00 10.21 -17.83
CA PHE A 278 -7.57 10.28 -17.54
C PHE A 278 -6.84 9.11 -18.17
N VAL A 279 -5.52 9.24 -18.28
CA VAL A 279 -4.56 8.13 -18.43
C VAL A 279 -3.79 8.03 -17.11
N PHE A 280 -3.08 6.93 -16.86
CA PHE A 280 -2.29 6.78 -15.64
C PHE A 280 -1.41 8.02 -15.36
N PRO A 281 -1.50 8.66 -14.18
CA PRO A 281 -0.79 9.92 -13.91
C PRO A 281 0.72 9.83 -14.08
N TYR A 282 1.31 8.65 -13.87
CA TYR A 282 2.75 8.41 -13.97
C TYR A 282 3.17 7.86 -15.35
N ALA A 283 2.31 7.89 -16.37
CA ALA A 283 2.62 7.35 -17.71
C ALA A 283 3.89 7.97 -18.34
N GLY A 284 4.16 9.25 -18.05
CA GLY A 284 5.42 9.90 -18.47
C GLY A 284 6.67 9.27 -17.83
N GLN A 285 6.59 8.93 -16.54
CA GLN A 285 7.69 8.27 -15.82
C GLN A 285 7.87 6.81 -16.26
N VAL A 286 6.79 6.12 -16.63
CA VAL A 286 6.87 4.79 -17.26
C VAL A 286 7.61 4.89 -18.61
N LEU A 287 7.33 5.91 -19.43
CA LEU A 287 8.09 6.15 -20.67
C LEU A 287 9.56 6.45 -20.39
N ASP A 288 9.86 7.30 -19.42
CA ASP A 288 11.24 7.61 -19.03
C ASP A 288 12.00 6.33 -18.65
N ALA A 289 11.38 5.42 -17.89
CA ALA A 289 11.94 4.13 -17.54
C ALA A 289 12.14 3.20 -18.75
N LEU A 290 11.16 3.11 -19.67
CA LEU A 290 11.26 2.31 -20.91
C LEU A 290 12.39 2.79 -21.83
N ILE A 291 12.54 4.10 -21.98
CA ILE A 291 13.59 4.70 -22.81
C ILE A 291 14.96 4.47 -22.16
N SER A 292 15.04 4.61 -20.83
CA SER A 292 16.29 4.42 -20.07
C SER A 292 16.76 2.97 -20.06
N SER A 293 15.84 2.01 -20.05
CA SER A 293 16.13 0.57 -20.19
C SER A 293 16.53 0.15 -21.60
N LYS A 294 16.50 1.09 -22.57
CA LYS A 294 16.83 0.89 -23.99
C LYS A 294 15.93 -0.12 -24.70
N SER A 295 14.68 -0.25 -24.24
CA SER A 295 13.68 -1.08 -24.90
C SER A 295 13.13 -0.35 -26.13
N THR A 296 13.86 -0.39 -27.25
CA THR A 296 13.58 0.45 -28.43
C THR A 296 12.18 0.24 -29.00
N PHE A 297 11.72 -1.01 -29.11
CA PHE A 297 10.41 -1.32 -29.68
C PHE A 297 9.27 -0.77 -28.82
N GLU A 298 9.30 -1.08 -27.53
CA GLU A 298 8.32 -0.66 -26.53
C GLU A 298 8.33 0.86 -26.38
N SER A 299 9.51 1.48 -26.34
CA SER A 299 9.66 2.95 -26.30
C SER A 299 8.93 3.60 -27.47
N LYS A 300 9.12 3.11 -28.71
CA LYS A 300 8.43 3.65 -29.89
C LYS A 300 6.92 3.50 -29.76
N LEU A 301 6.46 2.28 -29.47
CA LEU A 301 5.03 1.95 -29.36
C LEU A 301 4.30 2.87 -28.36
N PHE A 302 4.86 3.05 -27.17
CA PHE A 302 4.21 3.83 -26.12
C PHE A 302 4.42 5.34 -26.27
N LEU A 303 5.51 5.79 -26.89
CA LEU A 303 5.64 7.19 -27.31
C LEU A 303 4.56 7.57 -28.34
N GLU A 304 4.28 6.72 -29.33
CA GLU A 304 3.22 6.96 -30.31
C GLU A 304 1.84 7.06 -29.64
N LYS A 305 1.51 6.15 -28.72
CA LYS A 305 0.28 6.21 -27.92
C LYS A 305 0.18 7.53 -27.12
N ALA A 306 1.27 7.96 -26.47
CA ALA A 306 1.29 9.21 -25.72
C ALA A 306 1.12 10.45 -26.62
N ILE A 307 1.75 10.47 -27.80
CA ILE A 307 1.59 11.53 -28.80
C ILE A 307 0.14 11.58 -29.29
N GLU A 308 -0.48 10.44 -29.57
CA GLU A 308 -1.87 10.36 -30.00
C GLU A 308 -2.81 10.90 -28.93
N HIS A 309 -2.62 10.50 -27.67
CA HIS A 309 -3.39 11.00 -26.54
C HIS A 309 -3.27 12.53 -26.41
N ASN A 310 -2.05 13.08 -26.38
CA ASN A 310 -1.85 14.53 -26.32
C ASN A 310 -2.52 15.26 -27.50
N LYS A 311 -2.39 14.75 -28.73
CA LYS A 311 -3.07 15.33 -29.92
C LYS A 311 -4.58 15.25 -29.83
N LYS A 312 -5.15 14.17 -29.28
CA LYS A 312 -6.59 14.05 -28.99
C LYS A 312 -7.04 15.11 -28.00
N VAL A 313 -6.29 15.32 -26.93
CA VAL A 313 -6.56 16.35 -25.92
C VAL A 313 -6.49 17.76 -26.52
N GLN A 314 -5.48 18.07 -27.35
CA GLN A 314 -5.38 19.34 -28.06
C GLN A 314 -6.59 19.60 -28.98
N ARG A 315 -7.02 18.59 -29.75
CA ARG A 315 -8.20 18.70 -30.62
C ARG A 315 -9.47 18.96 -29.80
N LYS A 316 -9.64 18.29 -28.66
CA LYS A 316 -10.76 18.49 -27.74
C LYS A 316 -10.77 19.92 -27.17
N LEU A 317 -9.62 20.40 -26.70
CA LEU A 317 -9.45 21.77 -26.21
C LEU A 317 -9.83 22.81 -27.27
N GLN A 318 -9.23 22.70 -28.46
CA GLN A 318 -9.46 23.65 -29.54
C GLN A 318 -10.94 23.70 -29.95
N LYS A 319 -11.59 22.52 -30.08
CA LYS A 319 -13.02 22.43 -30.39
C LYS A 319 -13.89 23.18 -29.38
N LEU A 320 -13.59 23.07 -28.08
CA LEU A 320 -14.36 23.75 -27.04
C LEU A 320 -14.08 25.25 -27.00
N VAL A 321 -12.82 25.66 -27.19
CA VAL A 321 -12.44 27.07 -27.31
C VAL A 321 -13.14 27.74 -28.51
N ASP A 322 -13.16 27.09 -29.67
CA ASP A 322 -13.83 27.63 -30.86
C ASP A 322 -15.34 27.77 -30.62
N LYS A 323 -15.96 26.81 -29.93
CA LYS A 323 -17.37 26.87 -29.52
C LYS A 323 -17.62 28.02 -28.54
N SER A 324 -16.75 28.23 -27.56
CA SER A 324 -16.84 29.34 -26.60
C SER A 324 -16.68 30.70 -27.29
N LYS A 325 -15.77 30.81 -28.26
CA LYS A 325 -15.58 32.02 -29.06
C LYS A 325 -16.80 32.34 -29.91
N ALA A 326 -17.39 31.35 -30.57
CA ALA A 326 -18.61 31.51 -31.34
C ALA A 326 -19.79 31.94 -30.45
N SER A 327 -19.94 31.31 -29.28
CA SER A 327 -20.99 31.65 -28.31
C SER A 327 -20.82 33.08 -27.76
N CYS A 328 -19.58 33.51 -27.52
CA CYS A 328 -19.28 34.89 -27.10
C CYS A 328 -19.69 35.89 -28.20
N LYS A 329 -19.34 35.63 -29.46
CA LYS A 329 -19.74 36.47 -30.59
C LYS A 329 -21.26 36.56 -30.75
N GLU A 330 -21.97 35.44 -30.62
CA GLU A 330 -23.44 35.40 -30.69
C GLU A 330 -24.09 36.23 -29.57
N LEU A 331 -23.55 36.18 -28.35
CA LEU A 331 -24.09 36.96 -27.23
C LEU A 331 -23.98 38.48 -27.50
N TYR A 332 -22.83 38.93 -28.02
CA TYR A 332 -22.55 40.35 -28.19
C TYR A 332 -22.96 40.91 -29.57
N SER A 333 -23.37 40.07 -30.53
CA SER A 333 -23.87 40.53 -31.84
C SER A 333 -25.29 41.12 -31.79
N VAL A 334 -26.03 40.89 -30.70
CA VAL A 334 -27.43 41.34 -30.54
C VAL A 334 -27.55 42.81 -30.12
N ALA A 335 -26.46 43.45 -29.65
CA ALA A 335 -26.48 44.83 -29.19
C ALA A 335 -26.21 45.83 -30.35
N PRO A 336 -27.11 46.82 -30.60
CA PRO A 336 -26.85 47.87 -31.58
C PRO A 336 -25.70 48.79 -31.11
N ASN A 337 -24.78 49.14 -32.03
CA ASN A 337 -23.57 49.98 -31.84
C ASN A 337 -22.37 49.35 -31.08
N ASN A 338 -22.10 48.06 -31.28
CA ASN A 338 -21.10 47.36 -30.50
C ASN A 338 -19.66 47.41 -31.09
N ASN A 339 -19.06 48.61 -31.18
CA ASN A 339 -17.64 48.78 -31.54
C ASN A 339 -16.68 48.45 -30.37
N TYR A 340 -17.18 47.94 -29.24
CA TYR A 340 -16.41 47.72 -28.02
C TYR A 340 -15.72 46.35 -27.97
N TYR A 341 -16.21 45.36 -28.73
CA TYR A 341 -15.68 43.99 -28.72
C TYR A 341 -15.05 43.64 -30.07
N ASP A 342 -13.76 43.41 -30.06
CA ASP A 342 -12.97 43.01 -31.23
C ASP A 342 -12.60 41.52 -31.18
N GLU A 343 -11.87 41.06 -32.20
CA GLU A 343 -11.43 39.68 -32.28
C GLU A 343 -10.49 39.27 -31.13
N ALA A 344 -9.74 40.24 -30.57
CA ALA A 344 -8.87 40.02 -29.43
C ALA A 344 -9.67 39.78 -28.15
N TYR A 345 -10.75 40.55 -27.93
CA TYR A 345 -11.69 40.33 -26.83
C TYR A 345 -12.30 38.93 -26.89
N PHE A 346 -12.90 38.55 -28.03
CA PHE A 346 -13.54 37.23 -28.17
C PHE A 346 -12.56 36.08 -27.98
N ARG A 347 -11.31 36.27 -28.42
CA ARG A 347 -10.24 35.30 -28.16
C ARG A 347 -9.96 35.20 -26.66
N ARG A 348 -9.72 36.32 -25.97
CA ARG A 348 -9.39 36.32 -24.54
C ARG A 348 -10.50 35.66 -23.72
N GLU A 349 -11.76 36.02 -23.97
CA GLU A 349 -12.89 35.42 -23.26
C GLU A 349 -13.01 33.91 -23.51
N ALA A 350 -12.80 33.44 -24.74
CA ALA A 350 -12.88 32.01 -25.06
C ALA A 350 -11.83 31.16 -24.33
N TRP A 351 -10.67 31.74 -23.99
CA TRP A 351 -9.57 31.09 -23.28
C TRP A 351 -9.61 31.33 -21.76
N ARG A 352 -10.53 32.14 -21.25
CA ARG A 352 -10.53 32.62 -19.85
C ARG A 352 -10.46 31.51 -18.81
N GLU A 353 -11.20 30.42 -19.03
CA GLU A 353 -11.31 29.28 -18.12
C GLU A 353 -10.36 28.12 -18.50
N TYR A 354 -9.30 28.39 -19.27
CA TYR A 354 -8.24 27.42 -19.55
C TYR A 354 -7.16 27.46 -18.47
N TYR A 355 -6.81 26.29 -17.94
CA TYR A 355 -5.76 26.13 -16.94
C TYR A 355 -4.83 24.98 -17.30
N PHE A 356 -3.54 25.20 -17.07
CA PHE A 356 -2.48 24.21 -17.23
C PHE A 356 -1.71 24.08 -15.92
N TYR A 357 -1.51 22.84 -15.46
CA TYR A 357 -0.83 22.50 -14.21
C TYR A 357 0.46 21.75 -14.55
N PRO A 358 1.57 22.45 -14.86
CA PRO A 358 2.81 21.83 -15.32
C PRO A 358 3.40 20.84 -14.31
N GLU A 359 3.30 21.16 -13.01
CA GLU A 359 3.85 20.34 -11.92
C GLU A 359 3.23 18.93 -11.85
N ASN A 360 1.96 18.81 -12.25
CA ASN A 360 1.21 17.56 -12.17
C ASN A 360 0.81 17.00 -13.55
N GLY A 361 1.14 17.71 -14.63
CA GLY A 361 0.75 17.35 -15.99
C GLY A 361 -0.75 17.38 -16.28
N PHE A 362 -1.55 18.12 -15.50
CA PHE A 362 -3.01 18.22 -15.72
C PHE A 362 -3.39 19.46 -16.55
N ILE A 363 -4.47 19.33 -17.31
CA ILE A 363 -5.11 20.46 -17.99
C ILE A 363 -6.60 20.48 -17.63
N ALA A 364 -7.15 21.67 -17.47
CA ALA A 364 -8.58 21.88 -17.27
C ALA A 364 -9.11 22.96 -18.20
N TYR A 365 -10.31 22.74 -18.71
CA TYR A 365 -11.04 23.74 -19.47
C TYR A 365 -12.53 23.63 -19.20
N TYR A 366 -13.17 24.75 -18.91
CA TYR A 366 -14.63 24.84 -18.85
C TYR A 366 -15.12 25.95 -19.79
N MET A 367 -16.20 25.72 -20.53
CA MET A 367 -16.77 26.79 -21.35
C MET A 367 -17.27 27.93 -20.45
N PRO A 368 -16.92 29.20 -20.71
CA PRO A 368 -17.42 30.33 -19.92
C PRO A 368 -18.95 30.36 -19.85
N PHE A 369 -19.49 30.77 -18.69
CA PHE A 369 -20.92 30.73 -18.35
C PHE A 369 -21.87 31.54 -19.25
N TYR A 370 -21.34 32.38 -20.14
CA TYR A 370 -22.16 33.05 -21.16
C TYR A 370 -22.60 32.11 -22.30
N SER A 371 -22.02 30.92 -22.42
CA SER A 371 -22.34 29.97 -23.48
C SER A 371 -23.59 29.16 -23.12
N LYS A 372 -24.53 28.98 -24.05
CA LYS A 372 -25.61 28.00 -23.88
C LYS A 372 -25.02 26.59 -23.87
N ASN A 373 -25.49 25.71 -22.98
CA ASN A 373 -24.99 24.34 -22.81
C ASN A 373 -23.48 24.29 -22.57
N THR A 374 -23.02 24.95 -21.50
CA THR A 374 -21.63 24.90 -21.06
C THR A 374 -21.20 23.46 -20.76
N THR A 375 -19.98 23.14 -21.16
CA THR A 375 -19.33 21.87 -20.83
C THR A 375 -17.84 22.11 -20.68
N GLY A 376 -17.14 21.16 -20.10
CA GLY A 376 -15.70 21.23 -19.90
C GLY A 376 -15.10 19.85 -19.77
N PHE A 377 -13.80 19.81 -19.61
CA PHE A 377 -13.08 18.59 -19.27
C PHE A 377 -11.85 18.91 -18.44
N ILE A 378 -11.40 17.91 -17.72
CA ILE A 378 -10.10 17.85 -17.07
C ILE A 378 -9.49 16.50 -17.45
N THR A 379 -8.18 16.49 -17.69
CA THR A 379 -7.41 15.29 -18.04
C THR A 379 -5.93 15.55 -17.78
N ASN A 380 -5.10 14.51 -17.82
CA ASN A 380 -3.64 14.63 -17.80
C ASN A 380 -3.07 14.60 -19.23
N VAL A 381 -1.88 15.14 -19.40
CA VAL A 381 -1.12 15.12 -20.65
C VAL A 381 0.28 14.60 -20.36
N ILE A 382 0.84 13.86 -21.31
CA ILE A 382 2.05 13.07 -21.08
C ILE A 382 3.28 13.86 -21.55
N ASN A 383 4.33 13.84 -20.75
CA ASN A 383 5.66 14.36 -21.10
C ASN A 383 6.73 13.37 -20.62
N VAL A 384 7.93 13.52 -21.18
CA VAL A 384 9.12 12.74 -20.81
C VAL A 384 10.28 13.69 -20.49
N THR A 385 11.13 13.28 -19.55
CA THR A 385 12.29 14.07 -19.12
C THR A 385 13.59 13.61 -19.78
N VAL A 386 13.63 12.38 -20.29
CA VAL A 386 14.85 11.78 -20.84
C VAL A 386 15.10 12.12 -22.32
N SER A 387 16.23 11.64 -22.82
CA SER A 387 16.64 11.64 -24.24
C SER A 387 17.13 10.24 -24.63
N SER A 388 17.18 9.97 -25.93
CA SER A 388 17.65 8.71 -26.50
C SER A 388 18.76 8.92 -27.53
N LYS A 389 19.68 7.96 -27.61
CA LYS A 389 20.68 7.90 -28.69
C LYS A 389 20.10 7.28 -29.97
N ASP A 390 19.01 6.53 -29.86
CA ASP A 390 18.28 6.02 -31.02
C ASP A 390 17.55 7.18 -31.70
N LYS A 391 17.84 7.42 -32.98
CA LYS A 391 17.34 8.58 -33.72
C LYS A 391 15.82 8.60 -33.86
N GLU A 392 15.20 7.44 -33.98
CA GLU A 392 13.77 7.32 -34.18
C GLU A 392 13.02 7.49 -32.86
N VAL A 393 13.53 6.89 -31.77
CA VAL A 393 13.02 7.14 -30.41
C VAL A 393 13.18 8.62 -30.06
N GLN A 394 14.34 9.24 -30.34
CA GLN A 394 14.55 10.66 -30.08
C GLN A 394 13.59 11.54 -30.88
N PHE A 395 13.33 11.23 -32.15
CA PHE A 395 12.34 11.93 -32.95
C PHE A 395 10.94 11.89 -32.31
N LEU A 396 10.51 10.72 -31.82
CA LEU A 396 9.23 10.58 -31.12
C LEU A 396 9.21 11.34 -29.78
N ILE A 397 10.31 11.34 -29.02
CA ILE A 397 10.47 12.16 -27.81
C ILE A 397 10.27 13.65 -28.14
N ASP A 398 10.89 14.13 -29.21
CA ASP A 398 10.80 15.53 -29.63
C ASP A 398 9.38 15.90 -30.09
N GLU A 399 8.71 15.00 -30.82
CA GLU A 399 7.30 15.19 -31.20
C GLU A 399 6.37 15.18 -29.97
N LEU A 400 6.59 14.29 -28.99
CA LEU A 400 5.83 14.30 -27.73
C LEU A 400 6.02 15.62 -26.98
N LYS A 401 7.26 16.07 -26.80
CA LYS A 401 7.58 17.37 -26.15
C LYS A 401 6.94 18.53 -26.88
N LYS A 402 6.91 18.52 -28.22
CA LYS A 402 6.22 19.53 -29.03
C LYS A 402 4.70 19.54 -28.78
N THR A 403 4.07 18.36 -28.65
CA THR A 403 2.65 18.30 -28.28
C THR A 403 2.42 18.86 -26.86
N TYR A 404 3.27 18.50 -25.89
CA TYR A 404 3.15 18.99 -24.52
C TYR A 404 3.35 20.52 -24.43
N ASN A 405 4.39 21.05 -25.08
CA ASN A 405 4.70 22.48 -25.11
C ASN A 405 3.61 23.35 -25.74
N THR A 406 2.70 22.76 -26.52
CA THR A 406 1.54 23.48 -27.04
C THR A 406 0.62 23.93 -25.90
N PHE A 407 0.44 23.10 -24.86
CA PHE A 407 -0.41 23.45 -23.71
C PHE A 407 0.18 24.60 -22.89
N ILE A 408 1.50 24.58 -22.67
CA ILE A 408 2.24 25.66 -22.01
C ILE A 408 2.06 26.97 -22.78
N LYS A 409 2.37 26.96 -24.09
CA LYS A 409 2.29 28.17 -24.92
C LYS A 409 0.89 28.78 -24.96
N GLN A 410 -0.16 27.97 -24.99
CA GLN A 410 -1.53 28.49 -24.94
C GLN A 410 -1.86 29.11 -23.58
N TYR A 411 -1.29 28.58 -22.50
CA TYR A 411 -1.52 29.07 -21.14
C TYR A 411 -0.78 30.38 -20.92
N GLU A 412 0.51 30.45 -21.26
CA GLU A 412 1.31 31.67 -21.24
C GLU A 412 0.68 32.79 -22.07
N LYS A 413 0.16 32.46 -23.27
CA LYS A 413 -0.52 33.42 -24.13
C LYS A 413 -1.82 33.96 -23.55
N LYS A 414 -2.50 33.18 -22.71
CA LYS A 414 -3.73 33.58 -22.02
C LYS A 414 -3.42 34.52 -20.85
N GLU A 415 -2.30 34.30 -20.15
CA GLU A 415 -1.89 35.08 -18.98
C GLU A 415 -1.09 36.36 -19.33
N ALA A 416 -0.59 36.48 -20.56
CA ALA A 416 0.06 37.68 -21.12
C ALA A 416 -0.96 38.70 -21.64
#